data_AF-A0A436DCS6-F1
#
_entry.id   AF-A0A436DCS6-F1
#
_cell.length_a   1.000
_cell.length_b   1.000
_cell.length_c   1.000
_cell.angle_alpha   90.00
_cell.angle_beta   90.00
_cell.angle_gamma   90.00
#
_symmetry.space_group_name_H-M   'P 1'
#
loop_
_entity.id
_entity.type
_entity.pdbx_description
1 polymer ?
#
loop_
_entity_poly.entity_id
_entity_poly.type
_entity_poly.pdbx_seq_one_letter_code
_entity_poly.pdbx_strand_id
1 'polypeptide(L)' 'MRTSTSDAAKLRALIDAEAQRAGFDAVAVTSPDAIPLAPARLAEFVADGFHGSMDWIAETLQR' A
#
# COMPACT_ATOMS: atom_id res chain seq x y z
N MET A 1 -15.73 -14.67 -8.84
CA MET A 1 -16.00 -13.27 -8.45
C MET A 1 -16.33 -13.26 -6.98
N ARG A 2 -15.51 -12.65 -6.11
CA ARG A 2 -15.89 -12.47 -4.71
C ARG A 2 -16.83 -11.27 -4.64
N THR A 3 -18.12 -11.53 -4.65
CA THR A 3 -19.11 -10.48 -4.39
C THR A 3 -19.19 -10.32 -2.87
N SER A 4 -18.55 -9.29 -2.34
CA SER A 4 -18.76 -8.91 -0.95
C SER A 4 -20.24 -8.54 -0.76
N THR A 5 -20.90 -9.16 0.21
CA THR A 5 -22.26 -8.80 0.64
C THR A 5 -22.26 -7.74 1.74
N SER A 6 -21.07 -7.28 2.15
CA SER A 6 -20.92 -6.28 3.19
C SER A 6 -21.31 -4.88 2.68
N ASP A 7 -21.94 -4.11 3.55
CA ASP A 7 -22.25 -2.71 3.32
C ASP A 7 -20.97 -1.86 3.44
N ALA A 8 -20.51 -1.31 2.31
CA ALA A 8 -19.29 -0.53 2.24
C ALA A 8 -19.33 0.73 3.11
N ALA A 9 -20.49 1.37 3.27
CA ALA A 9 -20.61 2.58 4.08
C ALA A 9 -20.45 2.26 5.57
N LYS A 10 -21.04 1.14 6.02
CA LYS A 10 -20.86 0.66 7.40
C LYS A 10 -19.41 0.26 7.70
N LEU A 11 -18.76 -0.42 6.75
CA LEU A 11 -17.34 -0.77 6.88
C LEU A 11 -16.45 0.47 6.94
N ARG A 12 -16.72 1.46 6.08
CA ARG A 12 -15.98 2.73 6.10
C ARG A 12 -16.11 3.43 7.46
N ALA A 13 -17.33 3.55 7.97
CA ALA A 13 -17.58 4.18 9.27
C ALA A 13 -16.88 3.44 10.43
N LEU A 14 -16.86 2.11 10.39
CA LEU A 14 -16.14 1.30 11.37
C LEU A 14 -14.62 1.56 11.34
N ILE A 15 -14.03 1.56 10.14
CA ILE A 15 -12.59 1.82 9.97
C ILE A 15 -12.23 3.22 10.48
N ASP A 16 -13.02 4.24 10.14
CA ASP A 16 -12.78 5.62 10.60
C ASP A 16 -12.85 5.72 12.13
N ALA A 17 -13.85 5.09 12.76
CA ALA A 17 -13.99 5.10 14.21
C ALA A 17 -12.81 4.40 14.92
N GLU A 18 -12.38 3.24 14.43
CA GLU A 18 -11.26 2.51 15.01
C GLU A 18 -9.91 3.21 14.76
N ALA A 19 -9.71 3.83 13.59
CA ALA A 19 -8.52 4.62 13.30
C ALA A 19 -8.39 5.81 14.28
N GLN A 20 -9.48 6.54 14.51
CA GLN A 20 -9.50 7.64 15.49
C GLN A 20 -9.21 7.15 16.92
N ARG A 21 -9.82 6.04 17.34
CA ARG A 21 -9.57 5.44 18.67
C ARG A 21 -8.12 4.98 18.86
N ALA A 22 -7.46 4.55 17.79
CA ALA A 22 -6.06 4.18 17.78
C ALA A 22 -5.10 5.40 17.69
N GLY A 23 -5.63 6.61 17.49
CA GLY A 23 -4.84 7.84 17.42
C GLY A 23 -4.31 8.20 16.03
N PHE A 24 -4.89 7.64 14.96
CA PHE A 24 -4.55 8.04 13.60
C PHE A 24 -5.27 9.33 13.20
N ASP A 25 -4.52 10.30 12.67
CA ASP A 25 -5.09 11.54 12.12
C ASP A 25 -5.82 11.32 10.78
N ALA A 26 -5.40 10.33 9.98
CA ALA A 26 -5.98 10.05 8.67
C ALA A 26 -5.92 8.56 8.29
N VAL A 27 -6.95 8.11 7.58
CA VAL A 27 -7.02 6.78 6.96
C VAL A 27 -7.72 6.86 5.59
N ALA A 28 -7.18 6.11 4.62
CA ALA A 28 -7.72 6.01 3.28
C ALA A 28 -7.64 4.57 2.76
N VAL A 29 -8.47 4.25 1.79
CA VAL A 29 -8.50 2.95 1.11
C VAL A 29 -8.16 3.19 -0.35
N THR A 30 -7.26 2.39 -0.90
CA THR A 30 -6.85 2.47 -2.31
C THR A 30 -6.82 1.09 -2.94
N SER A 31 -6.94 1.02 -4.26
CA SER A 31 -6.78 -0.22 -5.00
C SER A 31 -5.28 -0.56 -5.16
N PRO A 32 -4.91 -1.84 -5.31
CA PRO A 32 -3.50 -2.22 -5.44
C PRO A 32 -2.83 -1.66 -6.70
N ASP A 33 -3.60 -1.31 -7.72
CA ASP A 33 -3.17 -0.73 -8.99
C ASP A 33 -3.12 0.81 -9.00
N ALA A 34 -3.40 1.47 -7.88
CA ALA A 34 -3.42 2.94 -7.79
C ALA A 34 -2.05 3.63 -7.95
N ILE A 35 -0.96 2.86 -7.99
CA ILE A 35 0.43 3.36 -8.12
C ILE A 35 1.15 2.72 -9.32
N PRO A 36 0.67 2.94 -10.57
CA PRO A 36 1.16 2.21 -11.74
C PRO A 36 2.64 2.45 -12.06
N LEU A 37 3.21 3.58 -11.61
CA LEU A 37 4.61 3.93 -11.82
C LEU A 37 5.56 3.39 -10.74
N ALA A 38 5.03 2.77 -9.68
CA ALA A 38 5.84 2.25 -8.59
C ALA A 38 6.90 1.22 -9.06
N PRO A 39 6.60 0.27 -9.97
CA PRO A 39 7.61 -0.70 -10.43
C PRO A 39 8.79 -0.03 -11.13
N ALA A 40 8.51 0.90 -12.05
CA ALA A 40 9.55 1.60 -12.81
C ALA A 40 10.43 2.48 -11.90
N ARG A 41 9.80 3.24 -10.98
CA ARG A 41 10.52 4.09 -10.02
C ARG A 41 11.35 3.27 -9.03
N LEU A 42 10.85 2.11 -8.59
CA LEU A 42 11.61 1.22 -7.71
C LEU A 42 12.84 0.66 -8.42
N ALA A 43 12.70 0.28 -9.70
CA ALA A 43 13.84 -0.21 -10.49
C ALA A 43 14.94 0.86 -10.64
N GLU A 44 14.56 2.11 -10.91
CA GLU A 44 15.49 3.26 -10.96
C GLU A 44 16.16 3.49 -9.60
N PHE A 45 15.38 3.54 -8.51
CA PHE A 45 15.89 3.73 -7.15
C PHE A 45 16.93 2.69 -6.74
N VAL A 46 16.72 1.42 -7.12
CA VAL A 46 17.67 0.32 -6.85
C VAL A 46 18.89 0.42 -7.75
N ALA A 47 18.73 0.76 -9.02
CA ALA A 47 19.86 0.94 -9.95
C ALA A 47 20.80 2.08 -9.50
N ASP A 48 20.24 3.13 -8.90
CA ASP A 48 21.00 4.26 -8.34
C ASP A 48 21.65 3.96 -6.98
N GLY A 49 21.44 2.76 -6.42
CA GLY A 49 22.03 2.33 -5.15
C GLY A 49 21.40 2.97 -3.91
N PHE A 50 20.18 3.51 -4.02
CA PHE A 50 19.52 4.18 -2.90
C PHE A 50 18.90 3.21 -1.87
N HIS A 51 19.05 1.90 -2.05
CA HIS A 51 18.54 0.88 -1.12
C HIS A 51 19.43 0.66 0.12
N GLY A 52 20.59 1.30 0.22
CA GLY A 52 21.46 1.21 1.38
C GLY A 52 21.90 -0.23 1.65
N SER A 53 21.72 -0.73 2.88
CA SER A 53 22.08 -2.11 3.25
C SER A 53 21.03 -3.16 2.86
N MET A 54 19.99 -2.79 2.10
CA MET A 54 18.90 -3.69 1.72
C MET A 54 19.16 -4.39 0.39
N ASP A 55 20.31 -5.06 0.25
CA ASP A 55 20.73 -5.71 -1.01
C ASP A 55 19.73 -6.75 -1.52
N TRP A 56 18.95 -7.35 -0.61
CA TRP A 56 17.86 -8.25 -0.95
C TRP A 56 16.81 -7.63 -1.88
N ILE A 57 16.62 -6.29 -1.86
CA ILE A 57 15.67 -5.61 -2.77
C ILE A 57 16.10 -5.80 -4.22
N ALA A 58 17.40 -5.68 -4.51
CA ALA A 58 17.93 -5.91 -5.86
C ALA A 58 17.78 -7.38 -6.27
N GLU A 59 18.01 -8.31 -5.35
CA GLU A 59 17.89 -9.75 -5.59
C GLU A 59 16.44 -10.20 -5.87
N THR A 60 15.44 -9.52 -5.30
CA THR A 60 14.03 -9.92 -5.37
C THR A 60 13.14 -9.00 -6.20
N LEU A 61 13.70 -8.03 -6.93
CA LEU A 61 12.96 -6.96 -7.61
C LEU A 61 11.86 -7.46 -8.58
N GLN A 62 11.98 -8.66 -9.12
CA GLN A 62 11.05 -9.23 -10.12
C GLN A 62 9.94 -10.13 -9.54
N ARG A 63 9.97 -10.45 -8.24
CA ARG A 63 8.96 -11.32 -7.60
C ARG A 63 7.71 -10.55 -7.21
#